data_AF-A0A956ISH7-F1
#
_entry.id   AF-A0A956ISH7-F1
#
_cell.length_a   1.000
_cell.length_b   1.000
_cell.length_c   1.000
_cell.angle_alpha   90.00
_cell.angle_beta   90.00
_cell.angle_gamma   90.00
#
_symmetry.space_group_name_H-M   'P 1'
#
loop_
_entity.id
_entity.type
_entity.pdbx_description
1 polymer ?
#
loop_
_entity_poly.entity_id
_entity_poly.type
_entity_poly.pdbx_seq_one_letter_code
_entity_poly.pdbx_strand_id
1 'polypeptide(L)'
;TWQFPPGSPAAPSEPHPHLIVDVLLQVGVSPSRELTTQTGRKISLQTLIDQALRDAKDPTTEPEWIDSPWLLDLLTRTAKGKNRATRLAPVVWEQLSKQTQLIADYRGAPERAFANGTPLFEAKRNKTQIYGHHCGGLHFMQAALSLEASVKAEPQGVAPELDRLLKRIALERSTYNALDAQTQGTPAARLLLVQELKFFGHSAETLGLARELELYDPTTNEGKRLDAALRALAWDLKRVFDGLEQDSAYKQLDAIKSERVQTYLDLIGDGCHAMRGLKRALPAFDQTAK
;
A
#
# COMPACT_ATOMS: atom_id res chain seq x y z
N THR A 1 -7.19 -29.12 -1.95
CA THR A 1 -6.85 -27.72 -2.25
C THR A 1 -8.06 -26.87 -1.91
N TRP A 2 -7.88 -25.86 -1.07
CA TRP A 2 -8.93 -24.88 -0.80
C TRP A 2 -8.68 -23.70 -1.71
N GLN A 3 -9.66 -23.37 -2.55
CA GLN A 3 -9.62 -22.23 -3.43
C GLN A 3 -10.75 -21.30 -3.01
N PHE A 4 -10.47 -19.99 -2.97
CA PHE A 4 -11.54 -19.01 -2.97
C PHE A 4 -12.39 -19.26 -4.22
N PRO A 5 -13.73 -19.17 -4.14
CA PRO A 5 -14.57 -19.39 -5.30
C PRO A 5 -14.13 -18.46 -6.44
N PRO A 6 -14.14 -18.93 -7.69
CA PRO A 6 -13.87 -18.06 -8.82
C PRO A 6 -14.85 -16.90 -8.78
N GLY A 7 -14.36 -15.70 -9.08
CA GLY A 7 -15.17 -14.50 -9.06
C GLY A 7 -16.36 -14.61 -9.99
N SER A 8 -17.46 -14.02 -9.58
CA SER A 8 -18.62 -13.78 -10.45
C SER A 8 -18.94 -12.30 -10.46
N PRO A 9 -19.69 -11.78 -11.45
CA PRO A 9 -20.17 -10.40 -11.40
C PRO A 9 -20.97 -10.07 -10.13
N ALA A 10 -21.64 -11.06 -9.53
CA ALA A 10 -22.40 -10.91 -8.28
C ALA A 10 -21.53 -11.02 -7.01
N ALA A 11 -20.34 -11.60 -7.13
CA ALA A 11 -19.38 -11.77 -6.04
C ALA A 11 -17.96 -11.77 -6.66
N PRO A 12 -17.42 -10.59 -6.99
CA PRO A 12 -16.10 -10.51 -7.62
C PRO A 12 -15.06 -11.15 -6.69
N SER A 13 -14.23 -12.03 -7.24
CA SER A 13 -13.13 -12.62 -6.48
C SER A 13 -12.04 -11.59 -6.33
N GLU A 14 -11.45 -11.55 -5.15
CA GLU A 14 -10.19 -10.87 -4.91
C GLU A 14 -9.14 -11.38 -5.93
N PRO A 15 -8.64 -10.53 -6.85
CA PRO A 15 -7.70 -10.98 -7.88
C PRO A 15 -6.32 -11.31 -7.31
N HIS A 16 -5.98 -10.77 -6.15
CA HIS A 16 -4.65 -10.89 -5.57
C HIS A 16 -4.51 -12.18 -4.76
N PRO A 17 -3.63 -13.11 -5.18
CA PRO A 17 -3.35 -14.30 -4.39
C PRO A 17 -2.86 -13.93 -2.99
N HIS A 18 -3.33 -14.68 -1.99
CA HIS A 18 -2.91 -14.56 -0.59
C HIS A 18 -3.33 -13.28 0.16
N LEU A 19 -3.81 -12.22 -0.50
CA LEU A 19 -4.22 -10.96 0.15
C LEU A 19 -5.15 -11.18 1.34
N ILE A 20 -6.22 -11.96 1.18
CA ILE A 20 -7.19 -12.17 2.28
C ILE A 20 -6.55 -12.88 3.48
N VAL A 21 -5.68 -13.85 3.24
CA VAL A 21 -4.98 -14.57 4.32
C VAL A 21 -4.02 -13.62 5.05
N ASP A 22 -3.30 -12.81 4.29
CA ASP A 22 -2.38 -11.79 4.80
C ASP A 22 -3.12 -10.73 5.63
N VAL A 23 -4.20 -10.15 5.12
CA VAL A 23 -5.04 -9.16 5.84
C VAL A 23 -5.55 -9.73 7.16
N LEU A 24 -6.05 -10.96 7.18
CA LEU A 24 -6.53 -11.60 8.42
C LEU A 24 -5.40 -11.73 9.46
N LEU A 25 -4.18 -12.04 9.01
CA LEU A 25 -3.00 -12.06 9.90
C LEU A 25 -2.63 -10.66 10.38
N GLN A 26 -2.62 -9.66 9.51
CA GLN A 26 -2.27 -8.27 9.85
C GLN A 26 -3.22 -7.67 10.89
N VAL A 27 -4.52 -7.99 10.83
CA VAL A 27 -5.50 -7.51 11.82
C VAL A 27 -5.53 -8.37 13.10
N GLY A 28 -4.62 -9.34 13.25
CA GLY A 28 -4.46 -10.13 14.46
C GLY A 28 -5.46 -11.27 14.63
N VAL A 29 -6.12 -11.73 13.55
CA VAL A 29 -6.97 -12.93 13.65
C VAL A 29 -6.11 -14.12 14.02
N SER A 30 -6.49 -14.81 15.10
CA SER A 30 -5.77 -16.00 15.55
C SER A 30 -5.73 -17.07 14.45
N PRO A 31 -4.57 -17.72 14.17
CA PRO A 31 -4.50 -18.85 13.25
C PRO A 31 -5.45 -20.00 13.61
N SER A 32 -5.81 -20.13 14.89
CA SER A 32 -6.77 -21.13 15.36
C SER A 32 -8.24 -20.78 15.08
N ARG A 33 -8.55 -19.54 14.68
CA ARG A 33 -9.92 -19.09 14.40
C ARG A 33 -10.54 -19.92 13.28
N GLU A 34 -11.71 -20.47 13.55
CA GLU A 34 -12.52 -21.15 12.54
C GLU A 34 -13.32 -20.13 11.71
N LEU A 35 -13.29 -20.33 10.40
CA LEU A 35 -14.08 -19.65 9.40
C LEU A 35 -15.09 -20.65 8.84
N THR A 36 -16.33 -20.20 8.64
CA THR A 36 -17.39 -21.04 8.06
C THR A 36 -17.51 -20.74 6.58
N THR A 37 -17.37 -21.76 5.74
CA THR A 37 -17.54 -21.63 4.29
C THR A 37 -19.01 -21.50 3.91
N GLN A 38 -19.29 -21.11 2.67
CA GLN A 38 -20.66 -21.11 2.13
C GLN A 38 -21.33 -22.49 2.19
N THR A 39 -20.56 -23.57 2.20
CA THR A 39 -21.04 -24.95 2.34
C THR A 39 -21.24 -25.39 3.79
N GLY A 40 -21.06 -24.50 4.77
CA GLY A 40 -21.17 -24.80 6.20
C GLY A 40 -19.96 -25.54 6.78
N ARG A 41 -18.93 -25.83 5.98
CA ARG A 41 -17.70 -26.48 6.46
C ARG A 41 -16.87 -25.47 7.25
N LYS A 42 -16.27 -25.95 8.34
CA LYS A 42 -15.35 -25.15 9.14
C LYS A 42 -13.91 -25.36 8.69
N ILE A 43 -13.17 -24.27 8.61
CA ILE A 43 -11.74 -24.25 8.27
C ILE A 43 -11.01 -23.26 9.18
N SER A 44 -9.87 -23.64 9.73
CA SER A 44 -9.05 -22.69 10.50
C SER A 44 -8.25 -21.76 9.59
N LEU A 45 -7.97 -20.54 10.05
CA LEU A 45 -7.03 -19.64 9.37
C LEU A 45 -5.65 -20.31 9.16
N GLN A 46 -5.18 -21.14 10.10
CA GLN A 46 -3.94 -21.92 9.96
C GLN A 46 -3.97 -22.85 8.75
N THR A 47 -5.12 -23.45 8.43
CA THR A 47 -5.26 -24.30 7.25
C THR A 47 -5.11 -23.48 5.97
N LEU A 48 -5.65 -22.26 5.94
CA LEU A 48 -5.51 -21.33 4.81
C LEU A 48 -4.06 -20.86 4.65
N ILE A 49 -3.39 -20.52 5.75
CA ILE A 49 -1.97 -20.15 5.77
C ILE A 49 -1.11 -21.29 5.21
N ASP A 50 -1.30 -22.49 5.75
CA ASP A 50 -0.54 -23.67 5.33
C ASP A 50 -0.76 -23.99 3.85
N GLN A 51 -1.98 -23.79 3.34
CA GLN A 51 -2.28 -23.97 1.92
C GLN A 51 -1.62 -22.88 1.07
N ALA A 52 -1.76 -21.61 1.47
CA ALA A 52 -1.15 -20.49 0.79
C ALA A 52 0.37 -20.65 0.64
N LEU A 53 1.05 -21.05 1.71
CA LEU A 53 2.50 -21.29 1.71
C LEU A 53 2.92 -22.46 0.83
N ARG A 54 2.10 -23.52 0.74
CA ARG A 54 2.36 -24.68 -0.13
C ARG A 54 2.16 -24.36 -1.61
N ASP A 55 1.11 -23.61 -1.93
CA ASP A 55 0.72 -23.33 -3.32
C ASP A 55 1.50 -22.14 -3.91
N ALA A 56 2.05 -21.28 -3.06
CA ALA A 56 2.81 -20.12 -3.46
C ALA A 56 4.02 -20.52 -4.32
N LYS A 57 4.18 -19.85 -5.46
CA LYS A 57 5.36 -19.95 -6.33
C LYS A 57 6.27 -18.76 -6.11
N ASP A 58 7.58 -18.98 -6.19
CA ASP A 58 8.55 -17.88 -6.15
C ASP A 58 8.37 -17.08 -7.45
N PRO A 59 8.23 -15.75 -7.39
CA PRO A 59 8.10 -14.91 -8.58
C PRO A 59 9.39 -14.95 -9.40
N THR A 60 9.25 -15.17 -10.71
CA THR A 60 10.36 -15.29 -11.67
C THR A 60 10.28 -14.30 -12.84
N THR A 61 9.11 -13.71 -13.06
CA THR A 61 8.85 -12.75 -14.15
C THR A 61 8.26 -11.45 -13.61
N GLU A 62 8.41 -10.34 -14.35
CA GLU A 62 7.89 -9.02 -13.93
C GLU A 62 6.38 -9.06 -13.54
N PRO A 63 5.49 -9.70 -14.31
CA PRO A 63 4.07 -9.78 -13.93
C PRO A 63 3.84 -10.51 -12.60
N GLU A 64 4.64 -11.53 -12.28
CA GLU A 64 4.52 -12.26 -11.01
C GLU A 64 4.97 -11.41 -9.82
N TRP A 65 5.90 -10.47 -10.03
CA TRP A 65 6.33 -9.53 -9.00
C TRP A 65 5.25 -8.53 -8.62
N ILE A 66 4.34 -8.19 -9.53
CA ILE A 66 3.22 -7.28 -9.28
C ILE A 66 2.30 -7.81 -8.16
N ASP A 67 2.06 -9.12 -8.14
CA ASP A 67 1.21 -9.80 -7.16
C ASP A 67 1.96 -10.39 -5.95
N SER A 68 3.29 -10.31 -5.96
CA SER A 68 4.14 -10.87 -4.92
C SER A 68 4.08 -10.22 -3.52
N PRO A 69 3.67 -8.94 -3.31
CA PRO A 69 3.77 -8.31 -2.00
C PRO A 69 3.08 -9.07 -0.86
N TRP A 70 1.87 -9.58 -1.11
CA TRP A 70 1.09 -10.30 -0.08
C TRP A 70 1.66 -11.67 0.23
N LEU A 71 2.26 -12.34 -0.76
CA LEU A 71 3.02 -13.55 -0.52
C LEU A 71 4.25 -13.25 0.36
N LEU A 72 4.99 -12.21 0.03
CA LEU A 72 6.19 -11.83 0.77
C LEU A 72 5.86 -11.46 2.22
N ASP A 73 4.79 -10.69 2.45
CA ASP A 73 4.34 -10.37 3.82
C ASP A 73 3.85 -11.61 4.58
N LEU A 74 3.14 -12.53 3.91
CA LEU A 74 2.77 -13.81 4.51
C LEU A 74 3.99 -14.67 4.91
N LEU A 75 5.05 -14.66 4.09
CA LEU A 75 6.29 -15.41 4.36
C LEU A 75 7.03 -14.88 5.60
N THR A 76 7.08 -13.56 5.79
CA THR A 76 7.78 -12.93 6.92
C THR A 76 7.04 -13.14 8.24
N ARG A 77 5.71 -13.15 8.20
CA ARG A 77 4.84 -13.32 9.38
C ARG A 77 4.70 -14.75 9.90
N THR A 78 5.08 -15.75 9.11
CA THR A 78 4.84 -17.16 9.45
C THR A 78 6.14 -17.92 9.72
N ALA A 79 6.18 -18.73 10.78
CA ALA A 79 7.38 -19.50 11.13
C ALA A 79 7.85 -20.42 9.98
N LYS A 80 6.91 -21.02 9.25
CA LYS A 80 7.19 -21.88 8.08
C LYS A 80 7.70 -21.08 6.87
N GLY A 81 7.34 -19.80 6.76
CA GLY A 81 7.73 -18.92 5.65
C GLY A 81 9.13 -18.34 5.77
N LYS A 82 9.67 -18.20 6.99
CA LYS A 82 10.93 -17.47 7.25
C LYS A 82 12.12 -17.91 6.40
N ASN A 83 12.39 -19.21 6.28
CA ASN A 83 13.53 -19.70 5.48
C ASN A 83 13.40 -19.33 4.00
N ARG A 84 12.17 -19.38 3.46
CA ARG A 84 11.88 -18.99 2.08
C ARG A 84 11.99 -17.48 1.91
N ALA A 85 11.53 -16.72 2.90
CA ALA A 85 11.68 -15.27 2.97
C ALA A 85 13.18 -14.90 2.88
N THR A 86 14.04 -15.47 3.74
CA THR A 86 15.49 -15.22 3.74
C THR A 86 16.14 -15.49 2.39
N ARG A 87 15.76 -16.58 1.72
CA ARG A 87 16.29 -16.91 0.39
C ARG A 87 15.89 -15.88 -0.67
N LEU A 88 14.69 -15.32 -0.58
CA LEU A 88 14.17 -14.36 -1.56
C LEU A 88 14.69 -12.94 -1.34
N ALA A 89 15.17 -12.60 -0.14
CA ALA A 89 15.55 -11.23 0.22
C ALA A 89 16.49 -10.53 -0.77
N PRO A 90 17.59 -11.14 -1.26
CA PRO A 90 18.46 -10.49 -2.23
C PRO A 90 17.74 -10.15 -3.54
N VAL A 91 16.89 -11.05 -4.02
CA VAL A 91 16.16 -10.87 -5.29
C VAL A 91 15.04 -9.82 -5.13
N VAL A 92 14.36 -9.80 -3.98
CA VAL A 92 13.37 -8.78 -3.65
C VAL A 92 13.99 -7.39 -3.68
N TRP A 93 15.16 -7.21 -3.05
CA TRP A 93 15.87 -5.93 -3.05
C TRP A 93 16.38 -5.53 -4.43
N GLU A 94 16.98 -6.47 -5.18
CA GLU A 94 17.38 -6.22 -6.57
C GLU A 94 16.20 -5.71 -7.39
N GLN A 95 15.04 -6.34 -7.21
CA GLN A 95 13.86 -6.01 -7.99
C GLN A 95 13.21 -4.69 -7.55
N LEU A 96 13.15 -4.43 -6.25
CA LEU A 96 12.69 -3.13 -5.74
C LEU A 96 13.59 -2.01 -6.26
N SER A 97 14.91 -2.18 -6.20
CA SER A 97 15.88 -1.21 -6.72
C SER A 97 15.70 -0.96 -8.22
N LYS A 98 15.49 -2.01 -9.04
CA LYS A 98 15.21 -1.83 -10.48
C LYS A 98 13.95 -0.99 -10.72
N GLN A 99 12.90 -1.25 -9.96
CA GLN A 99 11.60 -0.59 -10.12
C GLN A 99 11.63 0.86 -9.65
N THR A 100 12.33 1.15 -8.56
CA THR A 100 12.42 2.49 -7.98
C THR A 100 13.52 3.34 -8.62
N GLN A 101 14.55 2.74 -9.24
CA GLN A 101 15.65 3.49 -9.86
C GLN A 101 15.13 4.55 -10.83
N LEU A 102 14.06 4.25 -11.58
CA LEU A 102 13.45 5.22 -12.48
C LEU A 102 12.79 6.40 -11.76
N ILE A 103 12.40 6.30 -10.49
CA ILE A 103 11.99 7.48 -9.70
C ILE A 103 13.12 8.51 -9.63
N ALA A 104 14.38 8.06 -9.56
CA ALA A 104 15.54 8.95 -9.56
C ALA A 104 15.77 9.60 -10.95
N ASP A 105 15.39 8.90 -12.02
CA ASP A 105 15.62 9.32 -13.40
C ASP A 105 14.45 10.13 -14.00
N TYR A 106 13.25 10.01 -13.44
CA TYR A 106 12.02 10.54 -14.04
C TYR A 106 11.69 11.97 -13.60
N ARG A 107 12.24 12.96 -14.32
CA ARG A 107 11.68 14.33 -14.33
C ARG A 107 10.37 14.35 -15.15
N GLY A 108 9.22 14.52 -14.49
CA GLY A 108 7.94 14.89 -15.15
C GLY A 108 6.97 13.77 -15.53
N ALA A 109 6.98 12.60 -14.88
CA ALA A 109 5.98 11.52 -15.13
C ALA A 109 4.57 11.89 -14.68
N PRO A 110 4.40 12.37 -13.43
CA PRO A 110 3.08 12.74 -12.94
C PRO A 110 2.52 13.89 -13.76
N GLU A 111 3.34 14.92 -14.02
CA GLU A 111 2.99 16.03 -14.93
C GLU A 111 2.51 15.51 -16.28
N ARG A 112 3.24 14.62 -16.98
CA ARG A 112 2.83 14.10 -18.31
C ARG A 112 1.55 13.26 -18.31
N ALA A 113 1.22 12.55 -17.22
CA ALA A 113 -0.05 11.83 -17.13
C ALA A 113 -1.25 12.80 -17.08
N PHE A 114 -1.01 14.06 -16.68
CA PHE A 114 -2.03 15.09 -16.52
C PHE A 114 -1.82 16.34 -17.41
N ALA A 115 -0.72 16.42 -18.17
CA ALA A 115 -0.28 17.64 -18.88
C ALA A 115 -0.99 17.91 -20.21
N ASN A 116 -1.91 17.04 -20.65
CA ASN A 116 -2.46 17.11 -22.02
C ASN A 116 -3.90 17.60 -22.12
N GLY A 117 -4.38 18.43 -21.18
CA GLY A 117 -5.77 18.93 -21.22
C GLY A 117 -6.84 17.81 -21.16
N THR A 118 -6.41 16.56 -20.98
CA THR A 118 -7.22 15.39 -20.77
C THR A 118 -7.86 15.52 -19.39
N PRO A 119 -9.19 15.44 -19.28
CA PRO A 119 -9.85 15.48 -17.98
C PRO A 119 -9.27 14.43 -17.04
N LEU A 120 -9.15 14.76 -15.74
CA LEU A 120 -8.50 13.90 -14.73
C LEU A 120 -9.06 12.45 -14.72
N PHE A 121 -10.33 12.26 -15.08
CA PHE A 121 -10.98 10.96 -15.14
C PHE A 121 -10.61 10.11 -16.39
N GLU A 122 -9.97 10.72 -17.39
CA GLU A 122 -9.47 10.05 -18.61
C GLU A 122 -7.94 9.90 -18.62
N ALA A 123 -7.25 10.60 -17.73
CA ALA A 123 -5.79 10.56 -17.59
C ALA A 123 -5.30 9.14 -17.23
N LYS A 124 -4.56 8.50 -18.16
CA LYS A 124 -3.92 7.21 -17.91
C LYS A 124 -2.46 7.43 -17.50
N ARG A 125 -2.13 7.08 -16.25
CA ARG A 125 -0.71 6.96 -15.84
C ARG A 125 -0.04 5.88 -16.70
N ASN A 126 1.18 6.15 -17.16
CA ASN A 126 2.01 5.12 -17.77
C ASN A 126 2.32 4.05 -16.72
N LYS A 127 1.77 2.84 -16.90
CA LYS A 127 1.84 1.73 -15.93
C LYS A 127 3.08 0.86 -16.13
N THR A 128 4.24 1.47 -16.33
CA THR A 128 5.51 0.74 -16.37
C THR A 128 6.20 0.80 -15.00
N GLN A 129 6.97 -0.23 -14.68
CA GLN A 129 7.91 -0.22 -13.55
C GLN A 129 7.16 -0.10 -12.22
N ILE A 130 7.65 0.65 -11.22
CA ILE A 130 6.97 0.78 -9.92
C ILE A 130 5.52 1.30 -10.02
N TYR A 131 5.18 2.06 -11.07
CA TYR A 131 3.81 2.53 -11.33
C TYR A 131 2.90 1.46 -11.96
N GLY A 132 3.48 0.38 -12.48
CA GLY A 132 2.75 -0.81 -12.95
C GLY A 132 2.29 -1.73 -11.82
N HIS A 133 2.87 -1.61 -10.63
CA HIS A 133 2.48 -2.38 -9.46
C HIS A 133 1.19 -1.87 -8.82
N HIS A 134 0.49 -2.77 -8.14
CA HIS A 134 -0.65 -2.40 -7.29
C HIS A 134 -0.26 -1.34 -6.27
N CYS A 135 -1.14 -0.35 -6.09
CA CYS A 135 -0.92 0.82 -5.24
C CYS A 135 0.39 1.58 -5.55
N GLY A 136 0.86 1.50 -6.79
CA GLY A 136 2.11 2.10 -7.23
C GLY A 136 3.33 1.54 -6.51
N GLY A 137 3.33 0.25 -6.15
CA GLY A 137 4.50 -0.47 -5.63
C GLY A 137 4.82 -0.24 -4.16
N LEU A 138 4.01 0.54 -3.43
CA LEU A 138 4.24 0.79 -2.01
C LEU A 138 4.07 -0.47 -1.16
N HIS A 139 3.16 -1.38 -1.52
CA HIS A 139 3.07 -2.69 -0.88
C HIS A 139 4.31 -3.55 -1.08
N PHE A 140 4.92 -3.50 -2.28
CA PHE A 140 6.16 -4.24 -2.54
C PHE A 140 7.30 -3.72 -1.67
N MET A 141 7.39 -2.39 -1.52
CA MET A 141 8.33 -1.77 -0.59
C MET A 141 8.06 -2.18 0.87
N GLN A 142 6.80 -2.17 1.33
CA GLN A 142 6.43 -2.62 2.68
C GLN A 142 6.84 -4.08 2.93
N ALA A 143 6.64 -4.95 1.94
CA ALA A 143 7.06 -6.34 2.02
C ALA A 143 8.58 -6.48 2.10
N ALA A 144 9.34 -5.71 1.30
CA ALA A 144 10.80 -5.67 1.36
C ALA A 144 11.32 -5.19 2.74
N LEU A 145 10.72 -4.15 3.33
CA LEU A 145 11.06 -3.68 4.67
C LEU A 145 10.79 -4.74 5.74
N SER A 146 9.61 -5.37 5.70
CA SER A 146 9.25 -6.45 6.63
C SER A 146 10.19 -7.64 6.51
N LEU A 147 10.63 -7.92 5.28
CA LEU A 147 11.58 -8.98 4.98
C LEU A 147 12.94 -8.69 5.60
N GLU A 148 13.46 -7.48 5.40
CA GLU A 148 14.74 -7.05 5.98
C GLU A 148 14.76 -7.19 7.51
N ALA A 149 13.72 -6.67 8.18
CA ALA A 149 13.59 -6.80 9.62
C ALA A 149 13.49 -8.27 10.08
N SER A 150 12.90 -9.14 9.26
CA SER A 150 12.71 -10.56 9.59
C SER A 150 13.98 -11.39 9.43
N VAL A 151 14.83 -11.05 8.46
CA VAL A 151 16.08 -11.80 8.19
C VAL A 151 17.22 -11.38 9.10
N LYS A 152 17.11 -10.24 9.79
CA LYS A 152 18.16 -9.66 10.66
C LYS A 152 19.52 -9.56 9.95
N ALA A 153 19.51 -9.35 8.64
CA ALA A 153 20.70 -9.03 7.88
C ALA A 153 21.10 -7.58 8.16
N GLU A 154 22.32 -7.19 7.81
CA GLU A 154 22.62 -5.76 7.76
C GLU A 154 21.71 -5.11 6.70
N PRO A 155 21.08 -3.96 6.99
CA PRO A 155 20.12 -3.29 6.12
C PRO A 155 20.77 -2.77 4.83
N GLN A 156 21.11 -3.69 3.93
CA GLN A 156 21.63 -3.38 2.61
C GLN A 156 20.45 -3.09 1.69
N GLY A 157 20.31 -1.83 1.29
CA GLY A 157 19.30 -1.40 0.32
C GLY A 157 18.17 -0.54 0.90
N VAL A 158 17.92 -0.59 2.22
CA VAL A 158 16.82 0.19 2.82
C VAL A 158 16.98 1.69 2.62
N ALA A 159 18.12 2.26 3.02
CA ALA A 159 18.33 3.72 2.98
C ALA A 159 18.18 4.31 1.56
N PRO A 160 18.80 3.74 0.51
CA PRO A 160 18.56 4.17 -0.87
C PRO A 160 17.08 4.13 -1.29
N GLU A 161 16.33 3.08 -0.92
CA GLU A 161 14.91 3.00 -1.28
C GLU A 161 14.05 3.99 -0.51
N LEU A 162 14.34 4.23 0.76
CA LEU A 162 13.67 5.28 1.54
C LEU A 162 13.95 6.67 0.96
N ASP A 163 15.19 6.98 0.53
CA ASP A 163 15.51 8.23 -0.16
C ASP A 163 14.74 8.38 -1.49
N ARG A 164 14.62 7.31 -2.28
CA ARG A 164 13.81 7.32 -3.52
C ARG A 164 12.33 7.54 -3.21
N LEU A 165 11.79 6.95 -2.14
CA LEU A 165 10.42 7.21 -1.69
C LEU A 165 10.23 8.68 -1.31
N LEU A 166 11.16 9.29 -0.58
CA LEU A 166 11.10 10.72 -0.23
C LEU A 166 11.05 11.61 -1.48
N LYS A 167 11.87 11.31 -2.49
CA LYS A 167 11.85 12.00 -3.79
C LYS A 167 10.49 11.87 -4.46
N ARG A 168 9.91 10.67 -4.48
CA ARG A 168 8.56 10.45 -5.04
C ARG A 168 7.48 11.22 -4.30
N ILE A 169 7.51 11.23 -2.97
CA ILE A 169 6.55 11.99 -2.14
C ILE A 169 6.59 13.47 -2.52
N ALA A 170 7.78 14.06 -2.67
CA ALA A 170 7.92 15.45 -3.08
C ALA A 170 7.33 15.71 -4.48
N LEU A 171 7.59 14.82 -5.45
CA LEU A 171 7.07 14.94 -6.82
C LEU A 171 5.54 14.82 -6.87
N GLU A 172 4.97 13.81 -6.21
CA GLU A 172 3.51 13.60 -6.19
C GLU A 172 2.81 14.75 -5.45
N ARG A 173 3.36 15.24 -4.32
CA ARG A 173 2.82 16.42 -3.62
C ARG A 173 2.81 17.66 -4.52
N SER A 174 3.92 17.94 -5.23
CA SER A 174 3.98 19.06 -6.18
C SER A 174 2.93 18.93 -7.28
N THR A 175 2.72 17.71 -7.78
CA THR A 175 1.76 17.42 -8.84
C THR A 175 0.33 17.63 -8.36
N TYR A 176 -0.02 17.08 -7.19
CA TYR A 176 -1.36 17.22 -6.65
C TYR A 176 -1.70 18.67 -6.30
N ASN A 177 -0.76 19.43 -5.74
CA ASN A 177 -0.94 20.86 -5.50
C ASN A 177 -1.24 21.64 -6.79
N ALA A 178 -0.56 21.30 -7.89
CA ALA A 178 -0.82 21.93 -9.19
C ALA A 178 -2.20 21.55 -9.77
N LEU A 179 -2.69 20.34 -9.48
CA LEU A 179 -4.01 19.86 -9.91
C LEU A 179 -5.15 20.37 -9.03
N ASP A 180 -4.91 20.57 -7.73
CA ASP A 180 -5.92 21.08 -6.79
C ASP A 180 -6.43 22.45 -7.25
N ALA A 181 -5.51 23.35 -7.62
CA ALA A 181 -5.82 24.66 -8.18
C ALA A 181 -6.66 24.61 -9.48
N GLN A 182 -6.57 23.52 -10.24
CA GLN A 182 -7.30 23.34 -11.50
C GLN A 182 -8.65 22.63 -11.32
N THR A 183 -8.79 21.82 -10.27
CA THR A 183 -9.96 20.96 -10.06
C THR A 183 -10.94 21.51 -9.04
N GLN A 184 -10.59 22.59 -8.34
CA GLN A 184 -11.45 23.24 -7.34
C GLN A 184 -12.84 23.57 -7.92
N GLY A 185 -13.89 23.16 -7.20
CA GLY A 185 -15.29 23.38 -7.60
C GLY A 185 -15.78 22.47 -8.74
N THR A 186 -14.97 21.52 -9.21
CA THR A 186 -15.35 20.56 -10.26
C THR A 186 -15.58 19.16 -9.68
N PRO A 187 -16.29 18.27 -10.40
CA PRO A 187 -16.41 16.85 -10.02
C PRO A 187 -15.07 16.11 -9.91
N ALA A 188 -13.99 16.64 -10.50
CA ALA A 188 -12.66 16.05 -10.42
C ALA A 188 -11.98 16.26 -9.06
N ALA A 189 -12.43 17.23 -8.24
CA ALA A 189 -11.86 17.49 -6.91
C ALA A 189 -11.94 16.25 -5.99
N ARG A 190 -13.09 15.57 -5.96
CA ARG A 190 -13.26 14.32 -5.19
C ARG A 190 -12.29 13.23 -5.66
N LEU A 191 -12.14 13.07 -6.98
CA LEU A 191 -11.23 12.07 -7.53
C LEU A 191 -9.79 12.37 -7.16
N LEU A 192 -9.38 13.64 -7.17
CA LEU A 192 -8.05 14.05 -6.71
C LEU A 192 -7.86 13.69 -5.24
N LEU A 193 -8.80 14.02 -4.36
CA LEU A 193 -8.73 13.68 -2.94
C LEU A 193 -8.61 12.16 -2.70
N VAL A 194 -9.31 11.34 -3.48
CA VAL A 194 -9.18 9.87 -3.41
C VAL A 194 -7.79 9.40 -3.86
N GLN A 195 -7.20 9.98 -4.91
CA GLN A 195 -5.83 9.65 -5.33
C GLN A 195 -4.78 10.10 -4.30
N GLU A 196 -4.99 11.26 -3.68
CA GLU A 196 -4.16 11.76 -2.59
C GLU A 196 -4.26 10.84 -1.36
N LEU A 197 -5.48 10.43 -0.98
CA LEU A 197 -5.72 9.48 0.11
C LEU A 197 -4.93 8.18 -0.11
N LYS A 198 -5.02 7.63 -1.32
CA LYS A 198 -4.29 6.44 -1.75
C LYS A 198 -2.79 6.62 -1.58
N PHE A 199 -2.22 7.61 -2.25
CA PHE A 199 -0.77 7.76 -2.30
C PHE A 199 -0.18 8.18 -0.95
N PHE A 200 -0.75 9.18 -0.29
CA PHE A 200 -0.26 9.66 1.00
C PHE A 200 -0.50 8.63 2.10
N GLY A 201 -1.63 7.90 2.06
CA GLY A 201 -1.93 6.86 3.03
C GLY A 201 -0.92 5.72 2.98
N HIS A 202 -0.68 5.17 1.79
CA HIS A 202 0.34 4.14 1.61
C HIS A 202 1.75 4.65 1.94
N SER A 203 2.09 5.88 1.56
CA SER A 203 3.42 6.45 1.85
C SER A 203 3.65 6.63 3.36
N ALA A 204 2.64 7.11 4.09
CA ALA A 204 2.69 7.28 5.53
C ALA A 204 2.81 5.93 6.24
N GLU A 205 2.05 4.93 5.77
CA GLU A 205 2.12 3.58 6.29
C GLU A 205 3.49 2.94 6.05
N THR A 206 4.09 3.12 4.87
CA THR A 206 5.42 2.58 4.53
C THR A 206 6.54 3.23 5.35
N LEU A 207 6.56 4.56 5.46
CA LEU A 207 7.56 5.25 6.30
C LEU A 207 7.35 4.94 7.79
N GLY A 208 6.10 4.88 8.23
CA GLY A 208 5.75 4.45 9.59
C GLY A 208 6.20 3.02 9.88
N LEU A 209 6.07 2.11 8.92
CA LEU A 209 6.55 0.73 9.04
C LEU A 209 8.09 0.69 9.16
N ALA A 210 8.81 1.44 8.33
CA ALA A 210 10.26 1.51 8.42
C ALA A 210 10.74 1.98 9.80
N ARG A 211 10.01 2.93 10.40
CA ARG A 211 10.25 3.42 11.77
C ARG A 211 9.95 2.36 12.82
N GLU A 212 8.79 1.70 12.72
CA GLU A 212 8.36 0.64 13.66
C GLU A 212 9.33 -0.54 13.66
N LEU A 213 9.90 -0.87 12.51
CA LEU A 213 10.90 -1.92 12.33
C LEU A 213 12.34 -1.48 12.63
N GLU A 214 12.54 -0.25 13.11
CA GLU A 214 13.86 0.32 13.45
C GLU A 214 14.88 0.27 12.30
N LEU A 215 14.42 0.39 11.05
CA LEU A 215 15.25 0.27 9.85
C LEU A 215 16.05 1.54 9.51
N TYR A 216 15.91 2.59 10.31
CA TYR A 216 16.75 3.78 10.26
C TYR A 216 16.86 4.39 11.66
N ASP A 217 17.98 5.07 11.93
CA ASP A 217 18.18 5.78 13.20
C ASP A 217 17.56 7.18 13.14
N PRO A 218 16.51 7.49 13.93
CA PRO A 218 15.82 8.78 13.92
C PRO A 218 16.68 9.96 14.41
N THR A 219 17.83 9.70 15.05
CA THR A 219 18.73 10.74 15.56
C THR A 219 19.67 11.30 14.50
N THR A 220 19.92 10.52 13.44
CA THR A 220 20.74 10.93 12.29
C THR A 220 20.05 12.00 11.45
N ASN A 221 20.80 12.73 10.63
CA ASN A 221 20.21 13.72 9.71
C ASN A 221 19.23 13.07 8.72
N GLU A 222 19.53 11.86 8.26
CA GLU A 222 18.66 11.11 7.37
C GLU A 222 17.38 10.67 8.08
N GLY A 223 17.48 10.10 9.28
CA GLY A 223 16.32 9.72 10.07
C GLY A 223 15.42 10.90 10.42
N LYS A 224 15.99 12.06 10.77
CA LYS A 224 15.22 13.31 10.98
C LYS A 224 14.47 13.74 9.72
N ARG A 225 15.07 13.55 8.53
CA ARG A 225 14.44 13.86 7.24
C ARG A 225 13.27 12.92 6.95
N LEU A 226 13.42 11.62 7.23
CA LEU A 226 12.35 10.63 7.12
C LEU A 226 11.19 10.93 8.07
N ASP A 227 11.50 11.21 9.33
CA ASP A 227 10.51 11.60 10.36
C ASP A 227 9.79 12.91 10.00
N ALA A 228 10.49 13.88 9.42
CA ALA A 228 9.88 15.12 8.95
C ALA A 228 8.91 14.86 7.78
N ALA A 229 9.28 13.99 6.84
CA ALA A 229 8.39 13.60 5.74
C ALA A 229 7.15 12.85 6.24
N LEU A 230 7.31 11.94 7.21
CA LEU A 230 6.20 11.23 7.85
C LEU A 230 5.23 12.19 8.55
N ARG A 231 5.73 13.20 9.28
CA ARG A 231 4.89 14.27 9.85
C ARG A 231 4.19 15.10 8.79
N ALA A 232 4.87 15.43 7.69
CA ALA A 232 4.27 16.19 6.59
C ALA A 232 3.15 15.39 5.91
N LEU A 233 3.33 14.08 5.70
CA LEU A 233 2.26 13.21 5.20
C LEU A 233 1.05 13.15 6.13
N ALA A 234 1.25 13.22 7.45
CA ALA A 234 0.13 13.29 8.38
C ALA A 234 -0.71 14.57 8.20
N TRP A 235 -0.06 15.70 7.92
CA TRP A 235 -0.76 16.95 7.59
C TRP A 235 -1.46 16.88 6.23
N ASP A 236 -0.82 16.28 5.22
CA ASP A 236 -1.46 16.06 3.92
C ASP A 236 -2.72 15.19 4.06
N LEU A 237 -2.62 14.09 4.81
CA LEU A 237 -3.76 13.21 5.10
C LEU A 237 -4.87 13.94 5.85
N LYS A 238 -4.53 14.79 6.83
CA LYS A 238 -5.53 15.61 7.51
C LYS A 238 -6.28 16.51 6.51
N ARG A 239 -5.56 17.20 5.62
CA ARG A 239 -6.18 18.03 4.56
C ARG A 239 -7.10 17.19 3.67
N VAL A 240 -6.67 16.00 3.27
CA VAL A 240 -7.48 15.09 2.44
C VAL A 240 -8.76 14.68 3.18
N PHE A 241 -8.68 14.30 4.45
CA PHE A 241 -9.86 13.95 5.25
C PHE A 241 -10.81 15.13 5.42
N ASP A 242 -10.29 16.32 5.72
CA ASP A 242 -11.09 17.54 5.82
C ASP A 242 -11.83 17.82 4.49
N GLY A 243 -11.15 17.66 3.35
CA GLY A 243 -11.74 17.83 2.02
C GLY A 243 -12.83 16.80 1.72
N LEU A 244 -12.59 15.53 2.03
CA LEU A 244 -13.58 14.45 1.84
C LEU A 244 -14.80 14.63 2.76
N GLU A 245 -14.62 15.17 3.96
CA GLU A 245 -15.72 15.49 4.87
C GLU A 245 -16.54 16.69 4.36
N GLN A 246 -15.89 17.75 3.89
CA GLN A 246 -16.58 18.90 3.27
C GLN A 246 -17.40 18.49 2.06
N ASP A 247 -16.87 17.59 1.24
CA ASP A 247 -17.54 16.98 0.10
C ASP A 247 -18.58 15.90 0.49
N SER A 248 -18.72 15.62 1.80
CA SER A 248 -19.64 14.64 2.37
C SER A 248 -19.47 13.22 1.80
N ALA A 249 -18.26 12.88 1.34
CA ALA A 249 -17.97 11.60 0.70
C ALA A 249 -18.33 10.41 1.61
N TYR A 250 -17.94 10.47 2.90
CA TYR A 250 -18.23 9.40 3.87
C TYR A 250 -19.72 9.28 4.24
N LYS A 251 -20.49 10.37 4.16
CA LYS A 251 -21.94 10.36 4.39
C LYS A 251 -22.71 9.79 3.20
N GLN A 252 -22.08 9.74 2.02
CA GLN A 252 -22.67 9.29 0.76
C GLN A 252 -22.17 7.90 0.33
N LEU A 253 -21.53 7.13 1.21
CA LEU A 253 -20.89 5.86 0.84
C LEU A 253 -21.84 4.87 0.14
N ASP A 254 -23.11 4.77 0.56
CA ASP A 254 -24.07 3.87 -0.07
C ASP A 254 -24.42 4.31 -1.50
N ALA A 255 -24.60 5.61 -1.72
CA ALA A 255 -24.82 6.18 -3.06
C ALA A 255 -23.58 5.96 -3.94
N ILE A 256 -22.38 6.28 -3.43
CA ILE A 256 -21.11 6.08 -4.13
C ILE A 256 -20.92 4.60 -4.48
N LYS A 257 -21.24 3.67 -3.57
CA LYS A 257 -21.15 2.23 -3.83
C LYS A 257 -22.04 1.80 -5.00
N SER A 258 -23.25 2.36 -5.09
CA SER A 258 -24.20 2.05 -6.16
C SER A 258 -23.80 2.61 -7.52
N GLU A 259 -23.16 3.78 -7.56
CA GLU A 259 -22.78 4.48 -8.79
C GLU A 259 -21.37 4.12 -9.26
N ARG A 260 -20.43 4.00 -8.32
CA ARG A 260 -18.98 3.90 -8.55
C ARG A 260 -18.34 3.03 -7.47
N VAL A 261 -18.58 1.72 -7.55
CA VAL A 261 -18.08 0.73 -6.58
C VAL A 261 -16.56 0.84 -6.33
N GLN A 262 -15.75 1.14 -7.35
CA GLN A 262 -14.30 1.30 -7.16
C GLN A 262 -13.97 2.49 -6.26
N THR A 263 -14.65 3.64 -6.42
CA THR A 263 -14.44 4.80 -5.55
C THR A 263 -14.84 4.49 -4.10
N TYR A 264 -15.91 3.72 -3.90
CA TYR A 264 -16.28 3.22 -2.57
C TYR A 264 -15.17 2.34 -1.97
N LEU A 265 -14.64 1.39 -2.74
CA LEU A 265 -13.56 0.51 -2.29
C LEU A 265 -12.28 1.30 -1.99
N ASP A 266 -11.92 2.28 -2.82
CA ASP A 266 -10.75 3.14 -2.61
C ASP A 266 -10.92 3.98 -1.32
N LEU A 267 -12.08 4.61 -1.09
CA LEU A 267 -12.34 5.39 0.14
C LEU A 267 -12.19 4.57 1.41
N ILE A 268 -12.69 3.33 1.42
CA ILE A 268 -12.61 2.44 2.59
C ILE A 268 -11.21 1.83 2.71
N GLY A 269 -10.67 1.29 1.63
CA GLY A 269 -9.37 0.61 1.60
C GLY A 269 -8.22 1.57 1.85
N ASP A 270 -8.11 2.62 1.04
CA ASP A 270 -7.06 3.64 1.18
C ASP A 270 -7.22 4.46 2.47
N GLY A 271 -8.46 4.62 2.95
CA GLY A 271 -8.75 5.15 4.28
C GLY A 271 -8.13 4.31 5.40
N CYS A 272 -8.19 2.98 5.31
CA CYS A 272 -7.53 2.09 6.26
C CYS A 272 -5.99 2.27 6.25
N HIS A 273 -5.39 2.37 5.06
CA HIS A 273 -3.96 2.64 4.90
C HIS A 273 -3.56 3.97 5.54
N ALA A 274 -4.31 5.04 5.26
CA ALA A 274 -4.10 6.35 5.85
C ALA A 274 -4.19 6.32 7.39
N MET A 275 -5.19 5.65 7.95
CA MET A 275 -5.34 5.53 9.40
C MET A 275 -4.20 4.76 10.05
N ARG A 276 -3.74 3.65 9.45
CA ARG A 276 -2.56 2.91 9.94
C ARG A 276 -1.29 3.75 9.86
N GLY A 277 -1.11 4.48 8.75
CA GLY A 277 -0.03 5.44 8.59
C GLY A 277 -0.03 6.53 9.66
N LEU A 278 -1.19 7.14 9.94
CA LEU A 278 -1.35 8.15 10.99
C LEU A 278 -1.02 7.63 12.38
N LYS A 279 -1.50 6.43 12.73
CA LYS A 279 -1.19 5.78 14.02
C LYS A 279 0.32 5.58 14.21
N ARG A 280 1.03 5.19 13.15
CA ARG A 280 2.50 5.04 13.16
C ARG A 280 3.23 6.38 13.16
N ALA A 281 2.71 7.38 12.45
CA ALA A 281 3.30 8.70 12.33
C ALA A 281 3.21 9.52 13.62
N LEU A 282 2.06 9.43 14.29
CA LEU A 282 1.68 10.22 15.44
C LEU A 282 1.26 9.27 16.57
N PRO A 283 2.19 8.80 17.42
CA PRO A 283 1.85 7.94 18.56
C PRO A 283 0.79 8.56 19.50
N ALA A 284 0.63 9.89 19.50
CA ALA A 284 -0.41 10.60 20.22
C ALA A 284 -1.83 10.41 19.63
N PHE A 285 -1.98 9.94 18.38
CA PHE A 285 -3.26 9.68 17.73
C PHE A 285 -4.00 8.49 18.35
N ASP A 286 -3.30 7.64 19.10
CA ASP A 286 -3.86 6.48 19.81
C ASP A 286 -4.49 6.88 21.17
N GLN A 287 -4.24 8.10 21.65
CA GLN A 287 -4.68 8.54 22.99
C GLN A 287 -6.09 9.16 23.03
N THR A 288 -6.75 9.34 21.89
CA THR A 288 -8.13 9.88 21.82
C THR A 288 -9.19 8.82 21.53
N ALA A 289 -8.81 7.55 21.40
CA ALA A 289 -9.73 6.42 21.26
C ALA A 289 -9.86 5.67 22.61
N LYS A 290 -10.42 6.33 23.62
CA LYS A 290 -11.00 5.69 24.81
C LYS A 290 -12.34 6.33 25.11
#